data_AF-A0A0G0KAH1-F1
#
_entry.id   AF-A0A0G0KAH1-F1
#
_cell.length_a   1.000
_cell.length_b   1.000
_cell.length_c   1.000
_cell.angle_alpha   90.00
_cell.angle_beta   90.00
_cell.angle_gamma   90.00
#
_symmetry.space_group_name_H-M   'P 1'
#
loop_
_entity.id
_entity.type
_entity.pdbx_description
1 polymer ?
#
loop_
_entity_poly.entity_id
_entity_poly.type
_entity_poly.pdbx_seq_one_letter_code
_entity_poly.pdbx_strand_id
1 'polypeptide(L)'
;MVKSKPKNKTTAKDKKRKEETAIQQIVNHYFFSKGLTLNKIKRDAKKQKIIYSRFTRPAKQLLELAGSVKKAQKAIDKVAEWAQSRNLDYAIETVFKKWLEIDRLKPKEIVKKPYYHGDYMVWSDTKRKWYVVTPDGDWLEFVGKEEDIEWKTIK
;
A
#
# COMPACT_ATOMS: atom_id res chain seq x y z
N MET A 1 45.21 39.74 27.77
CA MET A 1 45.07 38.28 27.53
C MET A 1 44.14 38.04 26.35
N VAL A 2 44.70 37.73 25.18
CA VAL A 2 43.92 37.38 23.97
C VAL A 2 43.55 35.90 24.06
N LYS A 3 42.27 35.59 24.31
CA LYS A 3 41.78 34.20 24.28
C LYS A 3 41.39 33.86 22.83
N SER A 4 42.22 33.04 22.19
CA SER A 4 41.99 32.45 20.87
C SER A 4 40.69 31.63 20.85
N LYS A 5 39.76 31.96 19.95
CA LYS A 5 38.60 31.12 19.64
C LYS A 5 39.05 29.84 18.91
N PRO A 6 38.54 28.65 19.25
CA PRO A 6 38.85 27.44 18.51
C PRO A 6 38.18 27.50 17.13
N LYS A 7 38.97 27.29 16.07
CA LYS A 7 38.49 27.08 14.71
C LYS A 7 37.65 25.80 14.68
N ASN A 8 36.33 25.94 14.61
CA ASN A 8 35.46 24.82 14.23
C ASN A 8 35.81 24.43 12.79
N LYS A 9 36.62 23.37 12.66
CA LYS A 9 36.79 22.63 11.41
C LYS A 9 35.46 21.94 11.11
N THR A 10 34.56 22.62 10.42
CA THR A 10 33.40 21.98 9.81
C THR A 10 33.93 21.12 8.67
N THR A 11 34.03 19.83 8.95
CA THR A 11 34.58 18.80 8.08
C THR A 11 33.90 18.79 6.72
N ALA A 12 34.71 18.88 5.66
CA ALA A 12 34.37 18.61 4.27
C ALA A 12 33.86 17.17 4.08
N LYS A 13 32.59 16.93 4.39
CA LYS A 13 31.92 15.64 4.17
C LYS A 13 30.46 15.81 3.77
N ASP A 14 30.16 16.86 3.00
CA ASP A 14 28.97 16.91 2.15
C ASP A 14 29.13 15.86 1.05
N LYS A 15 28.71 14.64 1.40
CA LYS A 15 28.55 13.52 0.47
C LYS A 15 27.72 14.03 -0.71
N LYS A 16 28.34 14.17 -1.89
CA LYS A 16 27.64 14.26 -3.19
C LYS A 16 26.49 13.25 -3.16
N ARG A 17 25.26 13.72 -3.02
CA ARG A 17 24.07 12.90 -3.21
C ARG A 17 24.09 12.51 -4.69
N LYS A 18 24.61 11.33 -5.01
CA LYS A 18 24.46 10.77 -6.35
C LYS A 18 22.96 10.71 -6.62
N GLU A 19 22.50 11.42 -7.64
CA GLU A 19 21.12 11.35 -8.07
C GLU A 19 20.79 9.91 -8.46
N GLU A 20 19.62 9.45 -8.03
CA GLU A 20 19.17 8.09 -8.34
C GLU A 20 18.80 8.01 -9.82
N THR A 21 19.22 6.93 -10.49
CA THR A 21 18.82 6.71 -11.88
C THR A 21 17.32 6.46 -11.98
N ALA A 22 16.72 6.71 -13.15
CA ALA A 22 15.29 6.48 -13.38
C ALA A 22 14.84 5.04 -13.00
N ILE A 23 15.67 4.04 -13.34
CA ILE A 23 15.44 2.63 -12.97
C ILE A 23 15.50 2.47 -11.44
N GLN A 24 16.47 3.10 -10.78
CA GLN A 24 16.59 3.03 -9.32
C GLN A 24 15.38 3.63 -8.62
N GLN A 25 14.89 4.78 -9.10
CA GLN A 25 13.71 5.43 -8.57
C GLN A 25 12.47 4.54 -8.65
N ILE A 26 12.28 3.81 -9.76
CA ILE A 26 11.16 2.88 -9.95
C ILE A 26 11.28 1.67 -8.99
N VAL A 27 12.45 1.05 -8.93
CA VAL A 27 12.67 -0.11 -8.04
C VAL A 27 12.53 0.29 -6.57
N ASN A 28 13.06 1.45 -6.19
CA ASN A 28 12.93 1.98 -4.83
C ASN A 28 11.47 2.25 -4.49
N HIS A 29 10.70 2.82 -5.44
CA HIS A 29 9.27 3.06 -5.27
C HIS A 29 8.47 1.76 -5.12
N TYR A 30 8.77 0.74 -5.91
CA TYR A 30 8.18 -0.60 -5.77
C TYR A 30 8.43 -1.21 -4.38
N PHE A 31 9.65 -1.12 -3.86
CA PHE A 31 9.92 -1.61 -2.50
C PHE A 31 9.29 -0.74 -1.42
N PHE A 32 9.17 0.56 -1.68
CA PHE A 32 8.47 1.48 -0.80
C PHE A 32 6.98 1.12 -0.71
N SER A 33 6.32 0.82 -1.84
CA SER A 33 4.92 0.35 -1.85
C SER A 33 4.73 -1.01 -1.16
N LYS A 34 5.81 -1.78 -0.96
CA LYS A 34 5.84 -3.00 -0.12
C LYS A 34 6.13 -2.72 1.36
N GLY A 35 6.25 -1.46 1.78
CA GLY A 35 6.54 -1.06 3.16
C GLY A 35 8.01 -1.13 3.55
N LEU A 36 8.93 -1.22 2.58
CA LEU A 36 10.37 -1.20 2.85
C LEU A 36 10.94 0.21 2.71
N THR A 37 11.66 0.68 3.74
CA THR A 37 12.36 1.96 3.69
C THR A 37 13.69 1.84 2.94
N LEU A 38 14.18 2.95 2.38
CA LEU A 38 15.45 3.00 1.63
C LEU A 38 16.64 2.44 2.44
N ASN A 39 16.67 2.70 3.75
CA ASN A 39 17.71 2.19 4.65
C ASN A 39 17.65 0.66 4.81
N LYS A 40 16.43 0.11 4.85
CA LYS A 40 16.19 -1.34 4.92
C LYS A 40 16.58 -2.01 3.60
N ILE A 41 16.19 -1.42 2.47
CA ILE A 41 16.56 -1.90 1.13
C ILE A 41 18.09 -1.99 0.98
N LYS A 42 18.82 -0.92 1.35
CA LYS A 42 20.30 -0.90 1.26
C LYS A 42 20.95 -1.94 2.16
N ARG A 43 20.43 -2.13 3.38
CA ARG A 43 20.93 -3.12 4.33
C ARG A 43 20.68 -4.55 3.85
N ASP A 44 19.50 -4.80 3.33
CA ASP A 44 19.07 -6.12 2.87
C ASP A 44 19.74 -6.50 1.54
N ALA A 45 19.97 -5.53 0.64
CA ALA A 45 20.79 -5.72 -0.55
C ALA A 45 22.25 -6.07 -0.21
N LYS A 46 22.85 -5.38 0.77
CA LYS A 46 24.22 -5.68 1.24
C LYS A 46 24.31 -7.08 1.88
N LYS A 47 23.22 -7.55 2.48
CA LYS A 47 23.07 -8.91 3.06
C LYS A 47 22.58 -9.95 2.04
N GLN A 48 22.50 -9.61 0.75
CA GLN A 48 21.95 -10.44 -0.34
C GLN A 48 20.50 -10.94 -0.13
N LYS A 49 19.76 -10.36 0.82
CA LYS A 49 18.33 -10.66 1.04
C LYS A 49 17.44 -10.06 -0.05
N ILE A 50 17.90 -8.99 -0.70
CA ILE A 50 17.27 -8.40 -1.87
C ILE A 50 18.28 -8.42 -3.01
N ILE A 51 18.01 -9.24 -4.02
CA ILE A 51 18.83 -9.26 -5.24
C ILE A 51 18.31 -8.17 -6.17
N TYR A 52 18.83 -6.95 -6.00
CA TYR A 52 18.37 -5.74 -6.71
C TYR A 52 18.35 -5.89 -8.24
N SER A 53 19.33 -6.62 -8.78
CA SER A 53 19.45 -6.89 -10.22
C SER A 53 18.27 -7.66 -10.82
N ARG A 54 17.48 -8.39 -10.01
CA ARG A 54 16.26 -9.05 -10.50
C ARG A 54 15.17 -8.05 -10.88
N PHE A 55 15.17 -6.87 -10.28
CA PHE A 55 14.13 -5.86 -10.45
C PHE A 55 14.51 -4.78 -11.47
N THR A 56 15.78 -4.70 -11.89
CA THR A 56 16.24 -3.68 -12.83
C THR A 56 15.72 -3.90 -14.25
N ARG A 57 15.66 -5.15 -14.73
CA ARG A 57 15.10 -5.48 -16.05
C ARG A 57 13.60 -5.18 -16.13
N PRO A 58 12.76 -5.64 -15.18
CA PRO A 58 11.36 -5.23 -15.11
C PRO A 58 11.21 -3.71 -15.02
N ALA A 59 11.92 -3.04 -14.13
CA ALA A 59 11.80 -1.58 -14.00
C ALA A 59 12.16 -0.82 -15.28
N LYS A 60 13.15 -1.30 -16.06
CA LYS A 60 13.48 -0.73 -17.37
C LYS A 60 12.31 -0.87 -18.35
N GLN A 61 11.69 -2.05 -18.43
CA GLN A 61 10.53 -2.30 -19.29
C GLN A 61 9.32 -1.43 -18.89
N LEU A 62 9.13 -1.23 -17.57
CA LEU A 62 8.08 -0.35 -17.06
C LEU A 62 8.33 1.11 -17.41
N LEU A 63 9.56 1.57 -17.33
CA LEU A 63 9.91 2.92 -17.74
C LEU A 63 9.64 3.14 -19.23
N GLU A 64 10.00 2.17 -20.07
CA GLU A 64 9.77 2.20 -21.52
C GLU A 64 8.28 2.23 -21.85
N LEU A 65 7.48 1.36 -21.22
CA LEU A 65 6.03 1.30 -21.42
C LEU A 65 5.31 2.55 -20.89
N ALA A 66 5.73 3.09 -19.74
CA ALA A 66 5.11 4.25 -19.11
C ALA A 66 5.54 5.58 -19.76
N GLY A 67 6.71 5.61 -20.41
CA GLY A 67 7.34 6.80 -20.99
C GLY A 67 7.86 7.82 -19.98
N SER A 68 7.64 7.63 -18.68
CA SER A 68 8.21 8.48 -17.62
C SER A 68 8.21 7.77 -16.27
N VAL A 69 9.15 8.16 -15.40
CA VAL A 69 9.24 7.64 -14.02
C VAL A 69 7.95 7.91 -13.24
N LYS A 70 7.39 9.12 -13.36
CA LYS A 70 6.18 9.51 -12.64
C LYS A 70 4.97 8.65 -13.01
N LYS A 71 4.81 8.31 -14.30
CA LYS A 71 3.74 7.40 -14.76
C LYS A 71 3.98 5.97 -14.27
N ALA A 72 5.22 5.49 -14.31
CA ALA A 72 5.58 4.17 -13.79
C ALA A 72 5.29 4.04 -12.28
N GLN A 73 5.63 5.05 -11.49
CA GLN A 73 5.37 5.08 -10.05
C GLN A 73 3.86 5.07 -9.76
N LYS A 74 3.07 5.91 -10.45
CA LYS A 74 1.61 5.91 -10.33
C LYS A 74 0.99 4.56 -10.70
N ALA A 75 1.52 3.90 -11.72
CA ALA A 75 1.07 2.57 -12.12
C ALA A 75 1.33 1.53 -11.02
N ILE A 76 2.52 1.59 -10.40
CA ILE A 76 2.86 0.76 -9.23
C ILE A 76 1.89 1.04 -8.08
N ASP A 77 1.59 2.31 -7.76
CA ASP A 77 0.69 2.68 -6.67
C ASP A 77 -0.71 2.10 -6.86
N LYS A 78 -1.30 2.24 -8.06
CA LYS A 78 -2.62 1.68 -8.37
C LYS A 78 -2.66 0.16 -8.17
N VAL A 79 -1.63 -0.55 -8.65
CA VAL A 79 -1.55 -2.01 -8.50
C VAL A 79 -1.31 -2.39 -7.03
N ALA A 80 -0.49 -1.62 -6.32
CA ALA A 80 -0.20 -1.84 -4.91
C ALA A 80 -1.47 -1.74 -4.06
N GLU A 81 -2.26 -0.67 -4.22
CA GLU A 81 -3.53 -0.50 -3.51
C GLU A 81 -4.53 -1.61 -3.84
N TRP A 82 -4.66 -1.95 -5.12
CA TRP A 82 -5.52 -3.04 -5.58
C TRP A 82 -5.13 -4.39 -4.99
N ALA A 83 -3.84 -4.70 -4.94
CA ALA A 83 -3.32 -5.97 -4.44
C ALA A 83 -3.39 -6.04 -2.91
N GLN A 84 -3.01 -4.96 -2.21
CA GLN A 84 -3.05 -4.88 -0.75
C GLN A 84 -4.47 -5.02 -0.22
N SER A 85 -5.45 -4.35 -0.84
CA SER A 85 -6.87 -4.48 -0.46
C SER A 85 -7.44 -5.89 -0.67
N ARG A 86 -6.76 -6.75 -1.43
CA ARG A 86 -7.13 -8.16 -1.68
C ARG A 86 -6.18 -9.15 -1.03
N ASN A 87 -5.22 -8.68 -0.22
CA ASN A 87 -4.17 -9.49 0.37
C ASN A 87 -3.40 -10.35 -0.66
N LEU A 88 -3.16 -9.81 -1.86
CA LEU A 88 -2.42 -10.46 -2.93
C LEU A 88 -0.97 -9.97 -2.95
N ASP A 89 -0.04 -10.88 -3.26
CA ASP A 89 1.31 -10.47 -3.62
C ASP A 89 1.34 -9.90 -5.06
N TYR A 90 2.29 -9.02 -5.31
CA TYR A 90 2.45 -8.34 -6.59
C TYR A 90 3.92 -8.06 -6.88
N ALA A 91 4.34 -8.22 -8.13
CA ALA A 91 5.67 -7.84 -8.60
C ALA A 91 5.57 -6.63 -9.53
N ILE A 92 6.72 -6.09 -9.97
CA ILE A 92 6.73 -5.08 -11.05
C ILE A 92 6.07 -5.68 -12.30
N GLU A 93 6.21 -6.98 -12.52
CA GLU A 93 5.59 -7.72 -13.61
C GLU A 93 4.06 -7.75 -13.54
N THR A 94 3.49 -7.70 -12.34
CA THR A 94 2.04 -7.59 -12.16
C THR A 94 1.52 -6.29 -12.78
N VAL A 95 2.32 -5.22 -12.76
CA VAL A 95 1.97 -3.94 -13.39
C VAL A 95 1.87 -4.08 -14.91
N PHE A 96 2.72 -4.89 -15.55
CA PHE A 96 2.59 -5.17 -16.99
C PHE A 96 1.33 -5.95 -17.30
N LYS A 97 1.08 -7.02 -16.54
CA LYS A 97 -0.09 -7.88 -16.76
C LYS A 97 -1.39 -7.10 -16.60
N LYS A 98 -1.39 -6.11 -15.71
CA LYS A 98 -2.53 -5.24 -15.43
C LYS A 98 -2.53 -3.94 -16.24
N TRP A 99 -1.60 -3.74 -17.18
CA TRP A 99 -1.38 -2.43 -17.81
C TRP A 99 -2.63 -1.88 -18.51
N LEU A 100 -3.28 -2.71 -19.34
CA LEU A 100 -4.48 -2.31 -20.10
C LEU A 100 -5.71 -2.08 -19.21
N GLU A 101 -5.73 -2.66 -18.00
CA GLU A 101 -6.84 -2.57 -17.05
C GLU A 101 -6.52 -1.66 -15.86
N ILE A 102 -5.36 -0.98 -15.86
CA ILE A 102 -4.83 -0.28 -14.69
C ILE A 102 -5.73 0.85 -14.21
N ASP A 103 -6.44 1.50 -15.14
CA ASP A 103 -7.39 2.57 -14.83
C ASP A 103 -8.73 2.05 -14.29
N ARG A 104 -9.01 0.76 -14.48
CA ARG A 104 -10.20 0.08 -13.95
C ARG A 104 -9.93 -0.62 -12.61
N LEU A 105 -8.66 -0.75 -12.21
CA LEU A 105 -8.32 -1.32 -10.91
C LEU A 105 -8.86 -0.43 -9.80
N LYS A 106 -9.77 -0.99 -9.01
CA LYS A 106 -10.26 -0.38 -7.77
C LYS A 106 -9.84 -1.23 -6.58
N PRO A 107 -9.40 -0.61 -5.47
CA PRO A 107 -9.26 -1.31 -4.20
C PRO A 107 -10.55 -2.07 -3.86
N LYS A 108 -10.43 -3.20 -3.17
CA LYS A 108 -11.59 -3.92 -2.65
C LYS A 108 -12.36 -2.95 -1.75
N GLU A 109 -13.64 -2.77 -2.04
CA GLU A 109 -14.47 -1.90 -1.21
C GLU A 109 -14.51 -2.45 0.21
N ILE A 110 -14.27 -1.56 1.17
CA ILE A 110 -14.30 -1.88 2.59
C ILE A 110 -15.78 -1.99 2.97
N VAL A 111 -16.36 -3.17 2.79
CA VAL A 111 -17.75 -3.43 3.19
C VAL A 111 -17.77 -3.51 4.71
N LYS A 112 -18.31 -2.47 5.34
CA LYS A 112 -18.66 -2.52 6.76
C LYS A 112 -19.92 -3.36 6.89
N LYS A 113 -19.82 -4.40 7.70
CA LYS A 113 -20.97 -5.24 8.03
C LYS A 113 -21.54 -4.77 9.37
N PRO A 114 -22.86 -4.58 9.48
CA PRO A 114 -23.49 -4.15 10.71
C PRO A 114 -23.61 -5.34 11.68
N TYR A 115 -23.36 -5.08 12.95
CA TYR A 115 -23.48 -6.03 14.05
C TYR A 115 -24.24 -5.39 15.21
N TYR A 116 -24.91 -6.20 16.00
CA TYR A 116 -25.51 -5.79 17.26
C TYR A 116 -25.16 -6.82 18.34
N HIS A 117 -24.54 -6.38 19.44
CA HIS A 117 -24.06 -7.26 20.52
C HIS A 117 -23.21 -8.46 20.07
N GLY A 118 -22.50 -8.34 18.95
CA GLY A 118 -21.67 -9.42 18.39
C GLY A 118 -22.35 -10.25 17.30
N ASP A 119 -23.66 -10.13 17.14
CA ASP A 119 -24.45 -10.86 16.15
C ASP A 119 -24.61 -10.07 14.85
N TYR A 120 -24.69 -10.77 13.73
CA TYR A 120 -24.73 -10.18 12.40
C TYR A 120 -26.11 -9.57 12.11
N MET A 121 -26.13 -8.36 11.53
CA MET A 121 -27.37 -7.71 11.14
C MET A 121 -27.60 -7.72 9.63
N VAL A 122 -28.86 -7.83 9.22
CA VAL A 122 -29.31 -7.80 7.83
C VAL A 122 -30.40 -6.76 7.68
N TRP A 123 -30.26 -5.89 6.69
CA TRP A 123 -31.33 -4.98 6.28
C TRP A 123 -32.29 -5.68 5.32
N SER A 124 -33.58 -5.60 5.58
CA SER A 124 -34.62 -6.06 4.66
C SER A 124 -35.20 -4.88 3.90
N ASP A 125 -34.94 -4.78 2.60
CA ASP A 125 -35.51 -3.72 1.75
C ASP A 125 -37.03 -3.80 1.65
N THR A 126 -37.59 -5.02 1.64
CA THR A 126 -39.04 -5.24 1.55
C THR A 126 -39.77 -4.74 2.80
N LYS A 127 -39.19 -4.98 3.99
CA LYS A 127 -39.79 -4.58 5.26
C LYS A 127 -39.28 -3.24 5.78
N ARG A 128 -38.22 -2.69 5.17
CA ARG A 128 -37.48 -1.49 5.59
C ARG A 128 -37.07 -1.54 7.06
N LYS A 129 -36.53 -2.68 7.49
CA LYS A 129 -36.15 -2.95 8.89
C LYS A 129 -34.86 -3.74 8.98
N TRP A 130 -34.17 -3.59 10.09
CA TRP A 130 -33.01 -4.37 10.48
C TRP A 130 -33.43 -5.66 11.20
N TYR A 131 -32.73 -6.75 10.91
CA TYR A 131 -32.86 -8.03 11.59
C TYR A 131 -31.50 -8.47 12.12
N VAL A 132 -31.46 -8.95 13.36
CA VAL A 132 -30.30 -9.59 13.97
C VAL A 132 -30.43 -11.09 13.75
N VAL A 133 -29.39 -11.71 13.18
CA VAL A 133 -29.32 -13.15 12.97
C VAL A 133 -28.53 -13.75 14.13
N THR A 134 -29.21 -14.54 14.97
CA THR A 134 -28.57 -15.21 16.12
C THR A 134 -27.68 -16.36 15.64
N PRO A 135 -26.73 -16.85 16.47
CA PRO A 135 -25.93 -18.03 16.14
C PRO A 135 -26.77 -19.29 15.86
N ASP A 136 -27.96 -19.37 16.47
CA ASP A 136 -28.92 -20.47 16.29
C ASP A 136 -29.71 -20.37 14.98
N GLY A 137 -29.56 -19.27 14.23
CA GLY A 137 -30.19 -19.04 12.92
C GLY A 137 -31.52 -18.31 12.97
N ASP A 138 -31.95 -17.82 14.14
CA ASP A 138 -33.19 -17.05 14.29
C ASP A 138 -33.00 -15.60 13.81
N TRP A 139 -34.09 -15.03 13.26
CA TRP A 139 -34.13 -13.66 12.77
C TRP A 139 -34.97 -12.81 13.73
N LEU A 140 -34.31 -12.00 14.54
CA LEU A 140 -34.95 -11.10 15.49
C LEU A 140 -35.02 -9.69 14.91
N GLU A 141 -36.20 -9.06 14.93
CA GLU A 141 -36.35 -7.68 14.48
C GLU A 141 -35.59 -6.73 15.42
N PHE A 142 -34.76 -5.85 14.85
CA PHE A 142 -34.03 -4.86 15.61
C PHE A 142 -34.90 -3.63 15.88
N VAL A 143 -35.10 -3.30 17.17
CA VAL A 143 -35.93 -2.17 17.64
C VAL A 143 -35.08 -1.08 18.32
N GLY A 144 -33.75 -1.19 18.26
CA GLY A 144 -32.82 -0.23 18.87
C GLY A 144 -32.56 1.02 18.01
N LYS A 145 -31.61 1.84 18.44
CA LYS A 145 -31.17 3.04 17.69
C LYS A 145 -30.03 2.69 16.74
N GLU A 146 -29.85 3.49 15.71
CA GLU A 146 -28.74 3.31 14.75
C GLU A 146 -27.36 3.43 15.42
N GLU A 147 -27.26 4.21 16.50
CA GLU A 147 -26.05 4.36 17.33
C GLU A 147 -25.61 3.04 17.99
N ASP A 148 -26.53 2.10 18.19
CA ASP A 148 -26.25 0.81 18.79
C ASP A 148 -25.68 -0.20 17.77
N ILE A 149 -25.67 0.16 16.47
CA ILE A 149 -25.15 -0.69 15.40
C ILE A 149 -23.62 -0.58 15.32
N GLU A 150 -22.96 -1.70 15.60
CA GLU A 150 -21.51 -1.84 15.47
C GLU A 150 -21.12 -2.15 14.02
N TRP A 151 -20.55 -1.17 13.33
CA TRP A 151 -20.06 -1.36 11.97
C TRP A 151 -18.65 -1.96 11.97
N LYS A 152 -18.55 -3.27 11.74
CA LYS A 152 -17.26 -3.98 11.70
C LYS A 152 -16.75 -4.13 10.27
N THR A 153 -15.46 -3.85 10.09
CA THR A 153 -14.76 -4.11 8.83
C THR A 153 -14.35 -5.57 8.76
N ILE A 154 -14.83 -6.29 7.74
CA ILE A 154 -14.33 -7.63 7.43
C ILE A 154 -13.10 -7.46 6.54
N LYS A 155 -11.94 -7.94 7.00
CA LYS A 155 -10.71 -7.98 6.20
C LYS A 155 -10.81 -9.09 5.16
#